data_AF-A0A259CC66-F1
#
_entry.id   AF-A0A259CC66-F1
#
_cell.length_a   1.000
_cell.length_b   1.000
_cell.length_c   1.000
_cell.angle_alpha   90.00
_cell.angle_beta   90.00
_cell.angle_gamma   90.00
#
_symmetry.space_group_name_H-M   'P 1'
#
loop_
_entity.id
_entity.type
_entity.pdbx_description
1 polymer ?
#
loop_
_entity_poly.entity_id
_entity_poly.type
_entity_poly.pdbx_seq_one_letter_code
_entity_poly.pdbx_strand_id
1 'polypeptide(L)'
;MGFEDWDKDEAGRLKVWPLQAFTTAVFESKAGGVRFEVGVPRAPNLPSPAVQISFDPQQLRALAQALTEIADHIETGAPLSTQRPS
;
A
#
# COMPACT_ATOMS: atom_id res chain seq x y z
N MET A 1 8.76 -7.24 -11.89
CA MET A 1 9.47 -6.47 -10.84
C MET A 1 9.38 -7.31 -9.60
N GLY A 2 10.48 -7.93 -9.21
CA GLY A 2 10.60 -8.59 -7.91
C GLY A 2 11.09 -7.60 -6.86
N PHE A 3 11.42 -8.12 -5.67
CA PHE A 3 11.88 -7.33 -4.54
C PHE A 3 13.20 -6.56 -4.82
N GLU A 4 13.94 -6.94 -5.86
CA GLU A 4 15.16 -6.29 -6.31
C GLU A 4 14.95 -4.81 -6.72
N ASP A 5 13.78 -4.48 -7.25
CA ASP A 5 13.46 -3.14 -7.77
C ASP A 5 12.94 -2.17 -6.71
N TRP A 6 12.74 -2.65 -5.47
CA TRP A 6 12.19 -1.85 -4.39
C TRP A 6 13.24 -0.90 -3.78
N ASP A 7 12.76 0.25 -3.31
CA ASP A 7 13.58 1.25 -2.62
C ASP A 7 14.28 0.66 -1.39
N LYS A 8 15.55 1.03 -1.22
CA LYS A 8 16.40 0.57 -0.13
C LYS A 8 16.86 1.75 0.75
N ASP A 9 17.15 1.46 2.01
CA ASP A 9 17.81 2.39 2.92
C ASP A 9 19.32 2.46 2.64
N GLU A 10 20.02 3.34 3.37
CA GLU A 10 21.48 3.52 3.23
C GLU A 10 22.27 2.24 3.56
N ALA A 11 21.66 1.29 4.27
CA ALA A 11 22.22 -0.01 4.60
C ALA A 11 21.81 -1.11 3.60
N GLY A 12 21.11 -0.77 2.51
CA GLY A 12 20.69 -1.71 1.47
C GLY A 12 19.47 -2.58 1.83
N ARG A 13 18.77 -2.28 2.93
CA ARG A 13 17.55 -3.00 3.34
C ARG A 13 16.32 -2.39 2.68
N LEU A 14 15.30 -3.19 2.41
CA LEU A 14 14.04 -2.69 1.86
C LEU A 14 13.43 -1.62 2.76
N LYS A 15 13.03 -0.49 2.16
CA LYS A 15 12.27 0.58 2.82
C LYS A 15 10.81 0.16 2.95
N VAL A 16 10.56 -0.79 3.84
CA VAL A 16 9.21 -1.23 4.21
C VAL A 16 8.88 -0.75 5.62
N TRP A 17 7.68 -0.21 5.78
CA TRP A 17 7.19 0.27 7.07
C TRP A 17 5.89 -0.45 7.42
N PRO A 18 5.67 -0.78 8.71
CA PRO A 18 4.41 -1.36 9.13
C PRO A 18 3.27 -0.36 8.92
N LEU A 19 2.20 -0.80 8.28
CA LEU A 19 0.96 -0.04 8.15
C LEU A 19 0.29 0.05 9.53
N GLN A 20 0.03 1.27 10.00
CA GLN A 20 -0.60 1.52 11.29
C GLN A 20 -2.10 1.77 11.14
N ALA A 21 -2.48 2.57 10.16
CA ALA A 21 -3.87 2.92 9.86
C ALA A 21 -4.00 3.34 8.40
N PHE A 22 -5.23 3.33 7.88
CA PHE A 22 -5.53 3.93 6.59
C PHE A 22 -6.89 4.63 6.62
N THR A 23 -7.03 5.68 5.80
CA THR A 23 -8.30 6.38 5.58
C THR A 23 -8.53 6.61 4.09
N THR A 24 -9.80 6.65 3.69
CA THR A 24 -10.20 6.89 2.30
C THR A 24 -10.95 8.22 2.16
N ALA A 25 -10.88 8.80 0.98
CA ALA A 25 -11.60 10.02 0.60
C ALA A 25 -12.09 9.93 -0.85
N VAL A 26 -13.07 10.75 -1.21
CA VAL A 26 -13.52 10.92 -2.60
C VAL A 26 -13.33 12.38 -2.99
N PHE A 27 -12.63 12.62 -4.08
CA PHE A 27 -12.37 13.96 -4.64
C PHE A 27 -13.26 14.19 -5.86
N GLU A 28 -14.15 15.18 -5.76
CA GLU A 28 -15.04 15.62 -6.84
C GLU A 28 -15.82 14.50 -7.56
N SER A 29 -16.06 13.36 -6.89
CA SER A 29 -16.64 12.15 -7.49
C SER A 29 -15.87 11.59 -8.70
N LYS A 30 -14.60 11.97 -8.89
CA LYS A 30 -13.77 11.57 -10.03
C LYS A 30 -12.59 10.68 -9.62
N ALA A 31 -12.06 10.88 -8.42
CA ALA A 31 -10.92 10.14 -7.90
C ALA A 31 -11.16 9.71 -6.45
N GLY A 32 -10.63 8.55 -6.07
CA GLY A 32 -10.52 8.15 -4.68
C GLY A 32 -9.14 8.49 -4.13
N GLY A 33 -9.08 8.92 -2.88
CA GLY A 33 -7.85 9.06 -2.12
C GLY A 33 -7.70 7.93 -1.12
N VAL A 34 -6.48 7.43 -0.94
CA VAL A 34 -6.12 6.60 0.20
C VAL A 34 -4.94 7.24 0.90
N ARG A 35 -5.06 7.44 2.22
CA ARG A 35 -3.97 7.85 3.10
C ARG A 35 -3.54 6.66 3.93
N PHE A 36 -2.27 6.29 3.85
CA PHE A 36 -1.65 5.23 4.64
C PHE A 36 -0.75 5.85 5.70
N GLU A 37 -1.00 5.57 6.97
CA GLU A 37 -0.09 5.91 8.07
C GLU A 37 0.91 4.79 8.28
N VAL A 38 2.20 5.11 8.26
CA VAL A 38 3.28 4.12 8.25
C VAL A 38 4.35 4.40 9.31
N GLY A 39 5.04 3.34 9.72
CA GLY A 39 6.17 3.43 10.64
C GLY A 39 5.79 3.20 12.09
N VAL A 40 6.69 3.55 13.01
CA VAL A 40 6.47 3.38 14.46
C VAL A 40 5.63 4.55 14.98
N PRO A 41 4.59 4.31 15.80
CA PRO A 41 3.82 5.38 16.45
C PRO A 41 4.74 6.38 17.15
N ARG A 42 4.59 7.66 16.80
CA ARG A 42 5.32 8.74 17.47
C ARG A 42 4.62 9.08 18.80
N ALA A 43 5.29 9.86 19.63
CA ALA A 43 4.75 10.35 20.90
C ALA A 43 3.32 10.93 20.71
N PRO A 44 2.46 10.88 21.75
CA PRO A 44 1.10 11.41 21.67
C PRO A 44 1.11 12.84 21.12
N ASN A 45 0.24 13.10 20.14
CA ASN A 45 0.08 14.39 19.44
C ASN A 45 1.11 14.74 18.35
N LEU A 46 2.02 13.83 17.99
CA LEU A 46 2.84 14.01 16.80
C LEU A 46 2.18 13.35 15.59
N PRO A 47 2.16 14.01 14.42
CA PRO A 47 1.61 13.42 13.21
C PRO A 47 2.45 12.20 12.79
N SER A 48 1.77 11.07 12.54
CA SER A 48 2.38 9.90 11.92
C SER A 48 2.84 10.23 10.50
N PRO A 49 4.00 9.74 10.05
CA PRO A 49 4.35 9.74 8.64
C PRO A 49 3.24 9.07 7.83
N ALA A 50 2.83 9.71 6.73
CA ALA A 50 1.77 9.19 5.90
C ALA A 50 2.05 9.39 4.42
N VAL A 51 1.62 8.42 3.62
CA VAL A 51 1.61 8.51 2.16
C VAL A 51 0.17 8.69 1.71
N GLN A 52 -0.08 9.70 0.87
CA GLN A 52 -1.40 9.99 0.31
C GLN A 52 -1.36 9.77 -1.19
N ILE A 53 -2.27 8.94 -1.70
CA ILE A 53 -2.29 8.54 -3.10
C ILE A 53 -3.70 8.73 -3.64
N SER A 54 -3.81 9.37 -4.80
CA SER A 54 -5.05 9.46 -5.58
C SER A 54 -5.09 8.38 -6.64
N PHE A 55 -6.28 7.82 -6.87
CA PHE A 55 -6.51 6.76 -7.83
C PHE A 55 -7.78 7.04 -8.63
N ASP A 56 -7.79 6.62 -9.89
CA ASP A 56 -9.04 6.47 -10.63
C ASP A 56 -9.82 5.20 -10.19
N PRO A 57 -11.09 5.04 -10.58
CA PRO A 57 -11.89 3.88 -10.17
C PRO A 57 -11.36 2.51 -10.64
N GLN A 58 -10.65 2.44 -11.76
CA GLN A 58 -10.06 1.19 -12.25
C GLN A 58 -8.85 0.81 -11.40
N GLN A 59 -7.99 1.78 -11.09
CA GLN A 59 -6.82 1.59 -10.22
C GLN A 59 -7.22 1.16 -8.80
N LEU A 60 -8.29 1.71 -8.23
CA LEU A 60 -8.80 1.28 -6.91
C LEU A 60 -9.24 -0.18 -6.90
N ARG A 61 -9.94 -0.63 -7.95
CA ARG A 61 -10.38 -2.02 -8.07
C ARG A 61 -9.19 -2.96 -8.24
N ALA A 62 -8.24 -2.59 -9.08
CA ALA A 62 -7.01 -3.37 -9.28
C ALA A 62 -6.20 -3.48 -7.97
N LEU A 63 -6.07 -2.39 -7.21
CA LEU A 63 -5.40 -2.40 -5.90
C LEU A 63 -6.11 -3.32 -4.91
N ALA A 64 -7.43 -3.22 -4.79
CA ALA A 64 -8.21 -4.06 -3.87
C ALA A 64 -8.07 -5.56 -4.22
N GLN A 65 -8.09 -5.90 -5.50
CA GLN A 65 -7.86 -7.27 -5.96
C GLN A 65 -6.44 -7.75 -5.60
N ALA A 66 -5.40 -6.98 -5.92
CA ALA A 66 -4.02 -7.36 -5.62
C ALA A 66 -3.77 -7.56 -4.11
N LEU A 67 -4.37 -6.71 -3.26
CA LEU A 67 -4.30 -6.86 -1.80
C LEU A 67 -4.97 -8.16 -1.33
N THR A 68 -6.11 -8.52 -1.93
CA THR A 68 -6.83 -9.77 -1.62
C THR A 68 -5.99 -10.98 -2.02
N GLU A 69 -5.42 -10.98 -3.23
CA GLU A 69 -4.58 -12.09 -3.72
C GLU A 69 -3.35 -12.31 -2.83
N ILE A 70 -2.73 -11.23 -2.32
CA ILE A 70 -1.61 -11.33 -1.38
C ILE A 70 -2.07 -11.88 -0.02
N ALA A 71 -3.22 -11.44 0.50
CA ALA A 71 -3.77 -11.96 1.74
C ALA A 71 -4.07 -13.48 1.61
N ASP A 72 -4.73 -13.88 0.53
CA ASP A 72 -5.04 -15.28 0.24
C ASP A 72 -3.77 -16.13 0.14
N HIS A 73 -2.71 -15.61 -0.51
CA HIS A 73 -1.41 -16.28 -0.57
C HIS A 73 -0.80 -16.49 0.81
N ILE A 74 -0.85 -15.48 1.68
CA ILE A 74 -0.30 -15.56 3.04
C ILE A 74 -1.09 -16.57 3.89
N GLU A 75 -2.42 -16.60 3.76
CA GLU A 75 -3.29 -17.46 4.55
C GLU A 75 -3.27 -18.92 4.09
N THR A 76 -3.21 -19.16 2.78
CA THR A 76 -3.40 -20.49 2.20
C THR A 76 -2.14 -21.09 1.57
N GLY A 77 -1.09 -20.28 1.36
CA GLY A 77 0.12 -20.66 0.63
C GLY A 77 -0.06 -20.78 -0.89
N ALA A 78 -1.22 -20.42 -1.45
CA ALA A 78 -1.52 -20.52 -2.87
C ALA A 78 -0.70 -19.52 -3.71
N PRO A 79 -0.12 -19.90 -4.86
CA PRO A 79 0.83 -19.06 -5.61
C PRO A 79 0.22 -17.72 -6.06
N LEU A 80 0.99 -16.63 -5.96
CA LEU A 80 0.59 -15.30 -6.42
C LEU A 80 0.35 -15.31 -7.93
N SER A 81 -0.83 -14.82 -8.34
CA SER A 81 -1.13 -14.58 -9.75
C SER A 81 -0.43 -13.30 -10.19
N THR A 82 0.74 -13.43 -10.82
CA THR A 82 1.50 -12.27 -11.31
C THR A 82 0.75 -11.59 -12.48
N GLN A 83 -0.27 -10.78 -12.21
CA GLN A 83 -0.92 -9.96 -13.24
C GLN A 83 -0.56 -8.48 -13.07
N ARG A 84 0.00 -7.92 -14.14
CA ARG A 84 0.36 -6.52 -14.27
C ARG A 84 -0.89 -5.78 -14.80
N PRO A 85 -1.48 -4.81 -14.08
CA PRO A 85 -2.43 -3.91 -14.72
C PRO A 85 -1.67 -3.08 -15.76
N SER A 86 -2.06 -3.24 -17.02
CA SER A 86 -1.61 -2.47 -18.19
C SER A 86 -2.15 -1.05 -18.17
#